data_AF-A0A8X7P686-F1
#
_entry.id   AF-A0A8X7P686-F1
#
_cell.length_a   1.000
_cell.length_b   1.000
_cell.length_c   1.000
_cell.angle_alpha   90.00
_cell.angle_beta   90.00
_cell.angle_gamma   90.00
#
_symmetry.space_group_name_H-M   'P 1'
#
loop_
_entity.id
_entity.type
_entity.pdbx_description
1 polymer ?
#
loop_
_entity_poly.entity_id
_entity_poly.type
_entity_poly.pdbx_seq_one_letter_code
_entity_poly.pdbx_strand_id
1 'polypeptide(L)'
;MGGTTKKRKCDDGVQSSSSQANQGEPRPPGVKASKRGSAKRTNEDLSEFQRLWTIKEKDLASKEKLKKMDLLDTLIAKKEPLSEFEEALKMKLIGEMLGN
;
A
#
# COMPACT_ATOMS: atom_id res chain seq x y z
N MET A 1 13.02 -52.38 -4.50
CA MET A 1 12.10 -53.03 -5.48
C MET A 1 10.95 -53.67 -4.72
N GLY A 2 9.71 -53.37 -5.09
CA GLY A 2 8.45 -53.94 -4.56
C GLY A 2 7.89 -53.17 -3.36
N GLY A 3 6.82 -52.37 -3.42
CA GLY A 3 5.75 -52.26 -4.41
C GLY A 3 4.59 -53.18 -4.05
N THR A 4 3.65 -52.74 -3.20
CA THR A 4 2.34 -53.41 -3.07
C THR A 4 1.21 -52.36 -2.99
N THR A 5 0.25 -52.53 -3.90
CA THR A 5 -0.96 -51.73 -4.09
C THR A 5 -2.17 -52.57 -3.65
N LYS A 6 -3.14 -51.99 -2.93
CA LYS A 6 -4.44 -52.66 -2.73
C LYS A 6 -5.64 -51.71 -2.52
N LYS A 7 -6.34 -51.51 -3.64
CA LYS A 7 -7.80 -51.44 -3.88
C LYS A 7 -8.69 -50.39 -3.16
N ARG A 8 -9.23 -49.52 -4.03
CA ARG A 8 -10.49 -48.75 -3.91
C ARG A 8 -11.70 -49.62 -3.54
N LYS A 9 -12.65 -49.03 -2.81
CA LYS A 9 -14.08 -49.37 -2.85
C LYS A 9 -14.89 -48.06 -2.81
N CYS A 10 -15.67 -47.82 -3.87
CA CYS A 10 -16.76 -46.85 -3.90
C CYS A 10 -18.04 -47.60 -3.51
N ASP A 11 -18.96 -46.96 -2.78
CA ASP A 11 -20.37 -47.33 -2.75
C ASP A 11 -21.22 -46.07 -2.53
N ASP A 12 -22.17 -45.87 -3.44
CA ASP A 12 -23.16 -44.79 -3.48
C ASP A 12 -24.31 -45.09 -2.52
N GLY A 13 -24.62 -44.16 -1.61
CA GLY A 13 -25.75 -44.26 -0.69
C GLY A 13 -26.52 -42.94 -0.64
N VAL A 14 -27.68 -42.93 -1.27
CA VAL A 14 -28.54 -41.77 -1.51
C VAL A 14 -29.44 -41.40 -0.31
N GLN A 15 -29.88 -40.14 -0.32
CA GLN A 15 -31.11 -39.56 0.28
C GLN A 15 -31.21 -39.26 1.81
N SER A 16 -31.16 -37.94 2.07
CA SER A 16 -32.30 -37.12 2.57
C SER A 16 -32.46 -36.80 4.07
N SER A 17 -32.57 -35.47 4.28
CA SER A 17 -33.36 -34.71 5.26
C SER A 17 -33.21 -35.00 6.76
N SER A 18 -32.67 -34.04 7.49
CA SER A 18 -33.42 -33.40 8.59
C SER A 18 -32.63 -32.21 9.15
N SER A 19 -33.29 -31.06 9.17
CA SER A 19 -32.87 -29.85 9.84
C SER A 19 -32.82 -30.05 11.36
N GLN A 20 -31.64 -29.95 11.95
CA GLN A 20 -31.55 -29.71 13.39
C GLN A 20 -30.35 -28.82 13.69
N ALA A 21 -30.63 -27.63 14.22
CA ALA A 21 -29.65 -26.71 14.76
C ALA A 21 -28.86 -27.43 15.87
N ASN A 22 -27.67 -27.94 15.54
CA ASN A 22 -26.85 -28.63 16.52
C ASN A 22 -25.84 -27.66 17.11
N GLN A 23 -26.08 -27.31 18.37
CA GLN A 23 -25.06 -26.79 19.27
C GLN A 23 -23.85 -27.73 19.21
N GLY A 24 -22.78 -27.27 18.55
CA GLY A 24 -21.43 -27.83 18.64
C GLY A 24 -21.33 -29.35 18.55
N GLU A 25 -21.61 -29.94 17.39
CA GLU A 25 -21.11 -31.29 17.12
C GLU A 25 -19.57 -31.31 17.18
N PRO A 26 -18.98 -32.37 17.78
CA PRO A 26 -17.54 -32.53 17.78
C PRO A 26 -17.06 -32.69 16.34
N ARG A 27 -16.24 -31.74 15.90
CA ARG A 27 -15.66 -31.75 14.54
C ARG A 27 -14.86 -33.05 14.35
N PRO A 28 -14.92 -33.65 13.15
CA PRO A 28 -14.15 -34.85 12.87
C PRO A 28 -12.65 -34.60 13.13
N PRO A 29 -11.93 -35.60 13.67
CA PRO A 29 -10.50 -35.49 13.93
C PRO A 29 -9.77 -35.09 12.64
N GLY A 30 -9.05 -33.97 12.68
CA GLY A 30 -8.29 -33.46 11.53
C GLY A 30 -8.79 -32.12 10.96
N VAL A 31 -9.99 -31.65 11.31
CA VAL A 31 -10.49 -30.33 10.86
C VAL A 31 -10.15 -29.26 11.89
N LYS A 32 -9.00 -28.60 11.71
CA LYS A 32 -8.59 -27.46 12.54
C LYS A 32 -9.53 -26.27 12.30
N ALA A 33 -10.01 -25.66 13.38
CA ALA A 33 -10.63 -24.34 13.30
C ALA A 33 -9.58 -23.32 12.81
N SER A 34 -9.89 -22.56 11.77
CA SER A 34 -9.06 -21.41 11.39
C SER A 34 -9.22 -20.36 12.47
N LYS A 35 -8.25 -20.31 13.40
CA LYS A 35 -8.20 -19.27 14.42
C LYS A 35 -7.98 -17.94 13.71
N ARG A 36 -9.00 -17.07 13.70
CA ARG A 36 -8.83 -15.67 13.29
C ARG A 36 -7.91 -15.02 14.31
N GLY A 37 -6.60 -15.04 14.04
CA GLY A 37 -5.62 -14.33 14.84
C GLY A 37 -5.94 -12.84 14.78
N SER A 38 -6.50 -12.28 15.86
CA SER A 38 -6.51 -10.84 16.05
C SER A 38 -5.07 -10.43 16.35
N ALA A 39 -4.28 -10.17 15.31
CA ALA A 39 -2.97 -9.56 15.47
C ALA A 39 -3.19 -8.22 16.18
N LYS A 40 -2.69 -8.13 17.42
CA LYS A 40 -2.72 -6.90 18.20
C LYS A 40 -1.72 -5.96 17.54
N ARG A 41 -2.21 -4.96 16.80
CA ARG A 41 -1.35 -3.92 16.20
C ARG A 41 -0.52 -3.31 17.31
N THR A 42 0.79 -3.48 17.26
CA THR A 42 1.70 -3.02 18.30
C THR A 42 2.08 -1.56 18.01
N ASN A 43 2.59 -0.82 18.99
CA ASN A 43 2.89 0.62 18.82
C ASN A 43 3.95 0.88 17.74
N GLU A 44 4.74 -0.14 17.42
CA GLU A 44 5.74 -0.16 16.36
C GLU A 44 5.09 0.18 15.01
N ASP A 45 3.88 -0.33 14.72
CA ASP A 45 3.15 -0.02 13.48
C ASP A 45 2.91 1.50 13.34
N LEU A 46 2.50 2.18 14.42
CA LEU A 46 2.26 3.63 14.41
C LEU A 46 3.55 4.43 14.24
N SER A 47 4.64 3.97 14.86
CA SER A 47 5.95 4.61 14.72
C SER A 47 6.48 4.52 13.29
N GLU A 48 6.23 3.40 12.60
CA GLU A 48 6.58 3.21 11.19
C GLU A 48 5.75 4.12 10.29
N PHE A 49 4.44 4.24 10.52
CA PHE A 49 3.58 5.18 9.79
C PHE A 49 4.05 6.62 9.96
N GLN A 50 4.37 7.04 11.19
CA GLN A 50 4.88 8.39 11.44
C GLN A 50 6.20 8.62 10.69
N ARG A 51 7.12 7.65 10.71
CA ARG A 51 8.39 7.74 9.99
C ARG A 51 8.17 7.88 8.48
N LEU A 52 7.29 7.06 7.91
CA LEU A 52 6.97 7.13 6.48
C LEU A 52 6.33 8.46 6.11
N TRP A 53 5.43 8.99 6.96
CA TRP A 53 4.82 10.30 6.76
C TRP A 53 5.86 11.42 6.73
N THR A 54 6.77 11.45 7.70
CA THR A 54 7.85 12.44 7.76
C THR A 54 8.75 12.38 6.53
N ILE A 55 9.08 11.17 6.04
CA ILE A 55 9.86 11.00 4.80
C ILE A 55 9.06 11.55 3.61
N LYS A 56 7.77 11.25 3.54
CA LYS A 56 6.90 11.71 2.45
C LYS A 56 6.79 13.22 2.42
N GLU A 57 6.62 13.86 3.58
CA GLU A 57 6.55 15.32 3.69
C GLU A 57 7.85 15.98 3.18
N LYS A 58 9.00 15.45 3.60
CA LYS A 58 10.31 15.94 3.12
C LYS A 58 10.48 15.75 1.61
N ASP A 59 10.09 14.60 1.07
CA ASP A 59 10.12 14.32 -0.37
C ASP A 59 9.22 15.29 -1.15
N LEU A 60 8.02 15.58 -0.64
CA LEU A 60 7.11 16.54 -1.25
C LEU A 60 7.69 17.96 -1.24
N ALA A 61 8.27 18.40 -0.12
CA ALA A 61 8.93 19.70 -0.03
C ALA A 61 10.12 19.82 -0.99
N SER A 62 10.96 18.77 -1.09
CA SER A 62 12.06 18.72 -2.06
C SER A 62 11.56 18.75 -3.50
N LYS A 63 10.47 18.04 -3.82
CA LYS A 63 9.84 18.06 -5.15
C LYS A 63 9.29 19.42 -5.51
N GLU A 64 8.67 20.13 -4.58
CA GLU A 64 8.20 21.50 -4.82
C GLU A 64 9.37 22.42 -5.20
N LYS A 65 10.49 22.34 -4.45
CA LYS A 65 11.70 23.11 -4.75
C LYS A 65 12.26 22.78 -6.13
N LEU A 66 12.30 21.51 -6.52
CA LEU A 66 12.75 21.09 -7.84
C LEU A 66 11.85 21.62 -8.96
N LYS A 67 10.52 21.57 -8.79
CA LYS A 67 9.57 22.12 -9.78
C LYS A 67 9.72 23.63 -9.95
N LYS A 68 9.97 24.35 -8.85
CA LYS A 68 10.28 25.78 -8.88
C LYS A 68 11.55 26.04 -9.70
N MET A 69 12.61 25.26 -9.49
CA MET A 69 13.85 25.41 -10.26
C MET A 69 13.69 25.08 -11.74
N ASP A 70 12.96 24.01 -12.08
CA ASP A 70 12.67 23.62 -13.48
C ASP A 70 11.84 24.69 -14.22
N LEU A 71 10.86 25.29 -13.53
CA LEU A 71 10.11 26.42 -14.07
C LEU A 71 11.02 27.63 -14.31
N LEU A 72 11.94 27.93 -13.40
CA LEU A 72 12.90 29.02 -13.55
C LEU A 72 13.84 28.77 -14.74
N ASP A 73 14.38 27.56 -14.87
CA ASP A 73 15.25 27.16 -15.98
C ASP A 73 14.52 27.33 -17.32
N THR A 74 13.25 26.91 -17.37
CA THR A 74 12.39 27.10 -18.55
C THR A 74 12.22 28.58 -18.90
N LEU A 75 11.95 29.43 -17.91
CA LEU A 75 11.80 30.88 -18.12
C LEU A 75 13.11 31.55 -18.59
N ILE A 76 14.26 31.10 -18.07
CA ILE A 76 15.58 31.62 -18.46
C ILE A 76 15.97 31.15 -19.87
N ALA A 77 15.57 29.94 -20.27
CA ALA A 77 15.89 29.37 -21.58
C ALA A 77 15.09 29.99 -22.75
N LYS A 78 13.99 30.71 -22.47
CA LYS A 78 13.21 31.41 -23.51
C LYS A 78 14.08 32.46 -24.19
N LYS A 79 14.17 32.39 -25.52
CA LYS A 79 14.92 33.35 -26.36
C LYS A 79 14.11 34.60 -26.72
N GLU A 80 12.80 34.49 -26.62
CA GLU A 80 11.87 35.60 -26.85
C GLU A 80 11.80 36.50 -25.61
N PRO A 81 11.51 37.80 -25.77
CA PRO A 81 11.33 38.69 -24.64
C PRO A 81 10.18 38.18 -23.75
N LEU A 82 10.42 38.15 -22.45
CA LEU A 82 9.42 37.75 -21.47
C LEU A 82 8.37 38.86 -21.36
N SER A 83 7.12 38.46 -21.08
CA SER A 83 6.10 39.42 -20.68
C SER A 83 6.42 39.99 -19.29
N GLU A 84 5.98 41.20 -18.98
CA GLU A 84 6.15 41.84 -17.65
C GLU A 84 5.75 40.89 -16.50
N PHE A 85 4.68 40.10 -16.68
CA PHE A 85 4.23 39.12 -15.70
C PHE A 85 5.23 37.96 -15.52
N GLU A 86 5.79 37.45 -16.63
CA GLU A 86 6.79 36.37 -16.58
C GLU A 86 8.11 36.86 -15.98
N GLU A 87 8.51 38.10 -16.26
CA GLU A 87 9.67 38.73 -15.62
C GLU A 87 9.46 38.89 -14.11
N ALA A 88 8.30 39.38 -13.70
CA ALA A 88 7.95 39.49 -12.28
C ALA A 88 7.97 38.12 -11.57
N LEU A 89 7.42 37.09 -12.21
CA LEU A 89 7.46 35.72 -11.70
C LEU A 89 8.89 35.19 -11.58
N LYS A 90 9.72 35.41 -12.61
CA LYS A 90 11.14 35.04 -12.61
C LYS A 90 11.90 35.71 -11.47
N MET A 91 11.70 37.02 -11.26
CA MET A 91 12.34 37.76 -10.16
C MET A 91 11.90 37.24 -8.79
N LYS A 92 10.60 36.99 -8.60
CA LYS A 92 10.07 36.42 -7.36
C LYS A 92 10.70 35.05 -7.08
N LEU A 93 10.80 34.19 -8.08
CA LEU A 93 11.33 32.83 -7.94
C LEU A 93 12.82 32.84 -7.59
N ILE A 94 13.60 33.72 -8.22
CA ILE A 94 15.02 33.96 -7.86
C ILE A 94 15.12 34.46 -6.41
N GLY A 95 14.26 35.40 -6.01
CA GLY A 95 14.21 35.92 -4.64
C GLY A 95 13.90 34.84 -3.60
N GLU A 96 12.92 33.97 -3.86
CA GLU A 96 12.58 32.84 -2.99
C GLU A 96 13.73 31.81 -2.88
N MET A 97 14.55 31.65 -3.92
CA MET A 97 15.64 30.68 -3.94
C MET A 97 16.94 31.20 -3.32
N LEU A 98 17.23 32.49 -3.48
CA LEU A 98 18.48 33.11 -3.01
C LEU A 98 18.31 33.88 -1.69
N GLY A 99 17.09 34.30 -1.35
CA GLY A 99 16.76 34.94 -0.08
C GLY A 99 16.49 33.91 1.00
N ASN A 100 17.55 33.39 1.61
CA ASN A 100 17.48 32.78 2.95
C ASN A 100 17.71 33.84 4.02
#